data_AF-A0A0N4ZN58-F1
#
_entry.id   AF-A0A0N4ZN58-F1
#
_cell.length_a   1.000
_cell.length_b   1.000
_cell.length_c   1.000
_cell.angle_alpha   90.00
_cell.angle_beta   90.00
_cell.angle_gamma   90.00
#
_symmetry.space_group_name_H-M   'P 1'
#
loop_
_entity.id
_entity.type
_entity.pdbx_description
1 polymer ?
#
loop_
_entity_poly.entity_id
_entity_poly.type
_entity_poly.pdbx_seq_one_letter_code
_entity_poly.pdbx_strand_id
1 'polypeptide(L)'
;MKFLVLFFYSLYYITLISGESKYSILPVCLPYQACRGQVKIFHVLNNSIETTTFKNDIIEGSGEGSGEAFPFYDEFVEPLTKFNFDGSAEVNDTPICRCSDNQDETDEDYEESCNYDDPSKVMNIEKTVQLSFCKPIKELFPSECFGRRNVLRVIGTVHESGEALESIVDSVIFCHCKSETFTRIAIEPWPGLGGYSFTYKCL
;
A
#
# COMPACT_ATOMS: atom_id res chain seq x y z
N MET A 1 40.13 41.51 3.20
CA MET A 1 39.08 40.89 4.04
C MET A 1 37.74 40.67 3.33
N LYS A 2 37.23 41.58 2.49
CA LYS A 2 35.93 41.38 1.80
C LYS A 2 35.88 40.23 0.77
N PHE A 3 37.01 39.91 0.13
CA PHE A 3 37.08 38.86 -0.90
C PHE A 3 36.98 37.44 -0.33
N LEU A 4 37.56 37.19 0.85
CA LEU A 4 37.51 35.89 1.53
C LEU A 4 36.08 35.56 1.99
N VAL A 5 35.34 36.56 2.49
CA VAL A 5 33.94 36.37 2.92
C VAL A 5 33.04 36.00 1.72
N LEU A 6 33.22 36.65 0.57
CA LEU A 6 32.46 36.32 -0.65
C LEU A 6 32.78 34.92 -1.18
N PHE A 7 34.05 34.48 -1.08
CA PHE A 7 34.46 33.14 -1.53
C PHE A 7 33.87 32.03 -0.65
N PHE A 8 33.84 32.22 0.68
CA PHE A 8 33.19 31.27 1.60
C PHE A 8 31.67 31.26 1.48
N TYR A 9 31.02 32.41 1.22
CA TYR A 9 29.58 32.44 0.94
C TYR A 9 29.24 31.72 -0.37
N SER A 10 30.06 31.89 -1.42
CA SER A 10 29.88 31.16 -2.68
C SER A 10 30.09 29.65 -2.52
N LEU A 11 31.10 29.22 -1.76
CA LEU A 11 31.34 27.80 -1.48
C LEU A 11 30.21 27.17 -0.65
N TYR A 12 29.66 27.90 0.33
CA TYR A 12 28.50 27.45 1.11
C TYR A 12 27.26 27.26 0.22
N TYR A 13 27.00 28.20 -0.71
CA TYR A 13 25.93 28.07 -1.70
C TYR A 13 26.16 26.91 -2.68
N ILE A 14 27.40 26.64 -3.11
CA ILE A 14 27.70 25.54 -4.02
C ILE A 14 27.59 24.17 -3.32
N THR A 15 27.93 24.07 -2.02
CA THR A 15 27.76 22.82 -1.26
C THR A 15 26.31 22.49 -0.91
N LEU A 16 25.38 23.45 -1.03
CA LEU A 16 23.95 23.23 -0.77
C LEU A 16 23.18 22.67 -1.98
N ILE A 17 23.76 22.65 -3.18
CA ILE A 17 23.03 22.35 -4.44
C ILE A 17 23.24 20.90 -4.93
N SER A 18 24.08 20.10 -4.27
CA SER A 18 24.41 18.74 -4.75
C SER A 18 24.03 17.63 -3.77
N GLY A 19 22.82 17.71 -3.21
CA GLY A 19 22.18 16.52 -2.65
C GLY A 19 21.59 15.69 -3.78
N GLU A 20 22.11 14.48 -4.01
CA GLU A 20 21.41 13.51 -4.86
C GLU A 20 20.03 13.21 -4.25
N SER A 21 18.97 13.32 -5.04
CA SER A 21 17.61 13.02 -4.60
C SER A 21 17.53 11.60 -4.04
N LYS A 22 16.93 11.43 -2.87
CA LYS A 22 16.72 10.11 -2.24
C LYS A 22 15.81 9.20 -3.09
N TYR A 23 15.03 9.79 -3.98
CA TYR A 23 14.10 9.11 -4.89
C TYR A 23 14.70 8.79 -6.26
N SER A 24 15.90 9.30 -6.57
CA SER A 24 16.59 9.02 -7.84
C SER A 24 16.89 7.53 -8.08
N ILE A 25 16.99 6.75 -7.01
CA ILE A 25 17.24 5.30 -7.04
C ILE A 25 15.98 4.51 -7.43
N LEU A 26 14.78 5.11 -7.30
CA LEU A 26 13.53 4.43 -7.60
C LEU A 26 13.38 4.20 -9.11
N PRO A 27 12.79 3.05 -9.50
CA PRO A 27 12.46 2.80 -10.89
C PRO A 27 11.41 3.80 -11.38
N VAL A 28 11.37 4.03 -12.68
CA VAL A 28 10.28 4.80 -13.30
C VAL A 28 9.00 3.97 -13.24
N CYS A 29 7.89 4.60 -12.86
CA CYS A 29 6.60 3.93 -12.77
C CYS A 29 6.17 3.33 -14.09
N LEU A 30 5.74 2.07 -14.04
CA LEU A 30 5.05 1.44 -15.16
C LEU A 30 3.66 2.07 -15.37
N PRO A 31 3.06 1.89 -16.57
CA PRO A 31 1.67 2.26 -16.77
C PRO A 31 0.80 1.58 -15.71
N TYR A 32 -0.12 2.35 -15.12
CA TYR A 32 -1.07 1.89 -14.11
C TYR A 32 -0.49 1.50 -12.74
N GLN A 33 0.78 1.81 -12.48
CA GLN A 33 1.42 1.55 -11.20
C GLN A 33 1.23 2.74 -10.24
N ALA A 34 1.00 2.44 -8.96
CA ALA A 34 1.04 3.45 -7.90
C ALA A 34 2.49 3.92 -7.66
N CYS A 35 2.70 5.22 -7.54
CA CYS A 35 4.02 5.79 -7.28
C CYS A 35 4.38 5.75 -5.79
N ARG A 36 3.38 5.76 -4.90
CA ARG A 36 3.55 5.72 -3.45
C ARG A 36 2.36 5.02 -2.78
N GLY A 37 2.63 4.30 -1.72
CA GLY A 37 1.62 3.61 -0.92
C GLY A 37 1.74 3.96 0.55
N GLN A 38 0.61 4.17 1.20
CA GLN A 38 0.52 4.38 2.63
C GLN A 38 -0.36 3.31 3.27
N VAL A 39 0.09 2.79 4.40
CA VAL A 39 -0.66 1.88 5.26
C VAL A 39 -0.84 2.50 6.64
N LYS A 40 -2.09 2.51 7.12
CA LYS A 40 -2.47 2.89 8.48
C LYS A 40 -2.66 1.61 9.29
N ILE A 41 -1.72 1.36 10.20
CA ILE A 41 -1.70 0.22 11.10
C ILE A 41 -2.37 0.67 12.41
N PHE A 42 -3.59 0.21 12.62
CA PHE A 42 -4.33 0.51 13.84
C PHE A 42 -3.88 -0.41 14.98
N HIS A 43 -3.99 0.05 16.22
CA HIS A 43 -3.68 -0.79 17.37
C HIS A 43 -4.70 -1.93 17.53
N VAL A 44 -4.21 -3.11 17.92
CA VAL A 44 -5.05 -4.27 18.25
C VAL A 44 -5.80 -4.01 19.55
N LEU A 45 -7.09 -4.37 19.59
CA LEU A 45 -7.87 -4.33 20.82
C LEU A 45 -7.41 -5.48 21.72
N ASN A 46 -6.92 -5.17 22.93
CA ASN A 46 -6.36 -6.16 23.87
C ASN A 46 -7.25 -7.39 24.15
N ASN A 47 -8.57 -7.30 23.91
CA ASN A 47 -9.52 -8.38 24.13
C ASN A 47 -9.71 -9.31 22.90
N SER A 48 -9.03 -9.10 21.78
CA SER A 48 -9.14 -9.98 20.59
C SER A 48 -8.10 -11.09 20.54
N ILE A 49 -7.04 -11.02 21.35
CA ILE A 49 -6.01 -12.08 21.42
C ILE A 49 -6.47 -13.23 22.34
N GLU A 50 -7.54 -13.04 23.11
CA GLU A 50 -8.08 -14.05 24.02
C GLU A 50 -9.17 -14.91 23.35
N THR A 51 -8.80 -16.14 23.00
CA THR A 51 -9.51 -17.43 23.22
C THR A 51 -9.52 -18.36 21.99
N THR A 52 -8.35 -18.80 21.54
CA THR A 52 -8.22 -20.17 20.98
C THR A 52 -7.72 -21.12 22.06
N THR A 53 -8.53 -21.31 23.10
CA THR A 53 -8.59 -22.64 23.69
C THR A 53 -9.28 -23.49 22.64
N PHE A 54 -8.51 -24.25 21.87
CA PHE A 54 -9.01 -25.22 20.90
C PHE A 54 -10.16 -26.02 21.54
N LYS A 55 -11.41 -25.66 21.21
CA LYS A 55 -12.50 -26.62 21.30
C LYS A 55 -12.19 -27.64 20.22
N ASN A 56 -11.71 -28.80 20.66
CA ASN A 56 -11.60 -30.01 19.87
C ASN A 56 -12.99 -30.45 19.39
N ASP A 57 -13.60 -29.69 18.49
CA ASP A 57 -14.68 -30.20 17.66
C ASP A 57 -14.01 -30.67 16.35
N ILE A 58 -13.72 -31.96 16.36
CA ILE A 58 -13.25 -32.74 15.21
C ILE A 58 -14.26 -32.52 14.08
N ILE A 59 -13.92 -31.70 13.09
CA ILE A 59 -14.60 -31.70 11.80
C ILE A 59 -13.85 -32.71 10.94
N GLU A 60 -14.36 -33.94 10.87
CA GLU A 60 -13.98 -34.91 9.84
C GLU A 60 -14.42 -34.38 8.47
N GLY A 61 -13.55 -33.63 7.82
CA GLY A 61 -13.61 -33.36 6.39
C GLY A 61 -12.74 -34.36 5.64
N SER A 62 -13.33 -35.40 5.07
CA SER A 62 -12.63 -36.34 4.19
C SER A 62 -12.20 -35.63 2.90
N GLY A 63 -10.92 -35.29 2.80
CA GLY A 63 -10.29 -34.75 1.60
C GLY A 63 -8.78 -34.98 1.66
N GLU A 64 -8.31 -36.05 1.02
CA GLU A 64 -6.89 -36.32 0.84
C GLU A 64 -6.26 -35.22 -0.03
N GLY A 65 -5.34 -34.43 0.55
CA GLY A 65 -4.57 -33.42 -0.16
C GLY A 65 -3.55 -32.74 0.75
N SER A 66 -2.29 -33.15 0.63
CA SER A 66 -1.05 -32.53 1.11
C SER A 66 -1.17 -31.42 2.17
N GLY A 67 -0.75 -31.75 3.40
CA GLY A 67 -0.77 -30.85 4.53
C GLY A 67 0.02 -29.56 4.31
N GLU A 68 -0.71 -28.46 4.25
CA GLU A 68 -0.31 -27.17 4.77
C GLU A 68 -1.63 -26.47 5.16
N ALA A 69 -1.88 -26.37 6.46
CA ALA A 69 -3.11 -25.81 6.99
C ALA A 69 -3.10 -24.28 6.81
N PHE A 70 -3.42 -23.82 5.61
CA PHE A 70 -3.74 -22.42 5.34
C PHE A 70 -5.22 -22.18 5.71
N PRO A 71 -5.54 -21.12 6.47
CA PRO A 71 -6.93 -20.85 6.82
C PRO A 71 -7.70 -20.45 5.56
N PHE A 72 -8.65 -21.29 5.16
CA PHE A 72 -9.72 -20.92 4.24
C PHE A 72 -10.58 -19.87 4.95
N TYR A 73 -10.46 -18.60 4.57
CA TYR A 73 -11.42 -17.58 4.97
C TYR A 73 -12.68 -17.76 4.14
N ASP A 74 -13.65 -18.47 4.70
CA ASP A 74 -15.04 -18.33 4.29
C ASP A 74 -15.52 -16.94 4.74
N GLU A 75 -16.36 -16.27 3.95
CA GLU A 75 -16.79 -14.86 4.12
C GLU A 75 -17.59 -14.61 5.43
N PHE A 76 -17.70 -15.63 6.28
CA PHE A 76 -18.47 -15.68 7.53
C PHE A 76 -17.60 -15.80 8.79
N VAL A 77 -16.27 -15.85 8.67
CA VAL A 77 -15.37 -15.87 9.83
C VAL A 77 -14.96 -14.44 10.17
N GLU A 78 -15.38 -13.96 11.35
CA GLU A 78 -14.89 -12.68 11.86
C GLU A 78 -13.36 -12.72 11.98
N PRO A 79 -12.66 -11.62 11.63
CA PRO A 79 -11.20 -11.55 11.77
C PRO A 79 -10.78 -11.88 13.20
N LEU A 80 -9.74 -12.71 13.32
CA LEU A 80 -9.18 -13.15 14.60
C LEU A 80 -8.62 -11.96 15.37
N THR A 81 -8.09 -10.95 14.67
CA THR A 81 -7.54 -9.72 15.24
C THR A 81 -8.53 -8.58 15.04
N LYS A 82 -9.03 -7.99 16.13
CA LYS A 82 -9.91 -6.82 16.06
C LYS A 82 -9.07 -5.56 16.22
N PHE A 83 -8.96 -4.80 15.13
CA PHE A 83 -8.26 -3.52 15.11
C PHE A 83 -9.16 -2.38 15.59
N ASN A 84 -8.58 -1.44 16.34
CA ASN A 84 -9.26 -0.22 16.76
C ASN A 84 -9.25 0.84 15.64
N PHE A 85 -10.17 0.71 14.68
CA PHE A 85 -10.28 1.66 13.55
C PHE A 85 -10.73 3.08 13.93
N ASP A 86 -11.14 3.29 15.17
CA ASP A 86 -11.52 4.61 15.70
C ASP A 86 -10.39 5.25 16.54
N GLY A 87 -9.29 4.52 16.75
CA GLY A 87 -8.12 4.98 17.49
C GLY A 87 -7.04 5.62 16.61
N SER A 88 -5.89 5.91 17.22
CA SER A 88 -4.68 6.30 16.49
C SER A 88 -4.16 5.14 15.64
N ALA A 89 -3.56 5.48 14.51
CA ALA A 89 -2.88 4.53 13.64
C ALA A 89 -1.43 4.97 13.44
N GLU A 90 -0.54 3.99 13.38
CA GLU A 90 0.81 4.17 12.88
C GLU A 90 0.76 4.22 11.36
N VAL A 91 1.44 5.20 10.77
CA VAL A 91 1.42 5.40 9.33
C VAL A 91 2.75 4.94 8.76
N ASN A 92 2.71 3.89 7.95
CA ASN A 92 3.85 3.46 7.16
C ASN A 92 3.67 3.95 5.72
N ASP A 93 4.57 4.81 5.29
CA ASP A 93 4.54 5.43 3.97
C ASP A 93 5.74 4.94 3.15
N THR A 94 5.46 4.34 2.00
CA THR A 94 6.45 3.66 1.17
C THR A 94 6.45 4.24 -0.24
N PRO A 95 7.58 4.83 -0.69
CA PRO A 95 7.73 5.22 -2.08
C PRO A 95 8.00 3.97 -2.95
N ILE A 96 7.34 3.87 -4.09
CA ILE A 96 7.36 2.67 -4.95
C ILE A 96 8.15 2.94 -6.23
N CYS A 97 7.82 4.02 -6.94
CA CYS A 97 8.42 4.38 -8.21
C CYS A 97 8.29 5.88 -8.46
N ARG A 98 9.14 6.44 -9.32
CA ARG A 98 9.12 7.86 -9.72
C ARG A 98 8.37 8.08 -11.03
N CYS A 99 7.73 9.23 -11.17
CA CYS A 99 6.96 9.60 -12.35
C CYS A 99 7.89 9.96 -13.54
N SER A 100 7.52 9.57 -14.76
CA SER A 100 8.41 9.66 -15.94
C SER A 100 8.47 11.05 -16.58
N ASP A 101 7.56 11.96 -16.25
CA ASP A 101 7.28 13.16 -17.06
C ASP A 101 8.25 14.33 -16.79
N ASN A 102 9.52 14.05 -16.46
CA ASN A 102 10.59 15.03 -16.14
C ASN A 102 10.31 15.92 -14.93
N GLN A 103 9.54 15.42 -13.95
CA GLN A 103 9.11 16.18 -12.78
C GLN A 103 9.72 15.70 -11.46
N ASP A 104 10.57 14.67 -11.46
CA ASP A 104 11.13 14.04 -10.25
C ASP A 104 12.67 14.05 -10.28
N GLU A 105 13.29 15.18 -10.65
CA GLU A 105 14.76 15.32 -10.61
C GLU A 105 15.24 15.66 -9.19
N THR A 106 14.38 16.33 -8.42
CA THR A 106 14.64 16.67 -7.02
C THR A 106 13.68 15.94 -6.07
N ASP A 107 13.95 16.03 -4.77
CA ASP A 107 13.05 15.45 -3.77
C ASP A 107 11.72 16.23 -3.68
N GLU A 108 11.73 17.54 -3.89
CA GLU A 108 10.53 18.41 -3.80
C GLU A 108 9.53 18.07 -4.91
N ASP A 109 10.08 17.96 -6.10
CA ASP A 109 9.50 17.48 -7.34
C ASP A 109 8.72 16.15 -7.19
N TYR A 110 9.35 15.12 -6.62
CA TYR A 110 8.68 13.84 -6.32
C TYR A 110 7.55 14.00 -5.30
N GLU A 111 7.76 14.80 -4.26
CA GLU A 111 6.73 15.06 -3.25
C GLU A 111 5.56 15.86 -3.83
N GLU A 112 5.76 16.65 -4.89
CA GLU A 112 4.68 17.34 -5.60
C GLU A 112 3.94 16.42 -6.58
N SER A 113 4.65 15.55 -7.29
CA SER A 113 4.07 14.67 -8.30
C SER A 113 3.37 13.45 -7.68
N CYS A 114 3.88 12.97 -6.55
CA CYS A 114 3.46 11.75 -5.87
C CYS A 114 3.14 11.98 -4.37
N ASN A 115 2.19 12.89 -4.11
CA ASN A 115 1.56 13.10 -2.79
C ASN A 115 0.14 12.55 -2.72
N TYR A 116 -0.50 12.76 -1.57
CA TYR A 116 -1.89 12.40 -1.30
C TYR A 116 -2.84 13.62 -1.32
N ASP A 117 -2.37 14.79 -1.76
CA ASP A 117 -3.12 16.05 -1.66
C ASP A 117 -4.14 16.19 -2.80
N ASP A 118 -3.84 15.64 -3.98
CA ASP A 118 -4.77 15.60 -5.11
C ASP A 118 -5.65 14.34 -5.04
N PRO A 119 -6.93 14.43 -4.62
CA PRO A 119 -7.81 13.28 -4.50
C PRO A 119 -8.11 12.62 -5.85
N SER A 120 -7.89 13.31 -6.98
CA SER A 120 -8.08 12.70 -8.30
C SER A 120 -7.02 11.65 -8.62
N LYS A 121 -5.88 11.70 -7.93
CA LYS A 121 -4.73 10.79 -8.06
C LYS A 121 -4.62 9.81 -6.89
N VAL A 122 -5.55 9.84 -5.93
CA VAL A 122 -5.47 9.01 -4.71
C VAL A 122 -6.61 8.00 -4.67
N MET A 123 -6.26 6.74 -4.47
CA MET A 123 -7.20 5.65 -4.25
C MET A 123 -7.16 5.25 -2.78
N ASN A 124 -8.26 5.49 -2.07
CA ASN A 124 -8.44 5.05 -0.69
C ASN A 124 -9.04 3.65 -0.69
N ILE A 125 -8.30 2.65 -0.22
CA ILE A 125 -8.77 1.28 -0.10
C ILE A 125 -9.05 0.99 1.37
N GLU A 126 -10.33 0.85 1.70
CA GLU A 126 -10.82 0.73 3.08
C GLU A 126 -10.35 1.92 3.95
N LYS A 127 -10.16 1.69 5.26
CA LYS A 127 -9.62 2.71 6.19
C LYS A 127 -8.10 2.66 6.32
N THR A 128 -7.46 1.64 5.74
CA THR A 128 -6.07 1.26 6.05
C THR A 128 -5.10 1.56 4.93
N VAL A 129 -5.51 1.54 3.66
CA VAL A 129 -4.59 1.65 2.52
C VAL A 129 -4.90 2.90 1.71
N GLN A 130 -3.85 3.62 1.33
CA GLN A 130 -3.90 4.69 0.33
C GLN A 130 -2.84 4.45 -0.74
N LEU A 131 -3.23 4.64 -2.00
CA LEU A 131 -2.33 4.57 -3.14
C LEU A 131 -2.37 5.90 -3.89
N SER A 132 -1.21 6.47 -4.18
CA SER A 132 -1.07 7.65 -5.04
C SER A 132 -0.52 7.26 -6.41
N PHE A 133 -0.99 7.94 -7.45
CA PHE A 133 -0.61 7.70 -8.84
C PHE A 133 -0.07 8.97 -9.49
N CYS A 134 0.83 8.82 -10.46
CA CYS A 134 1.36 9.95 -11.23
C CYS A 134 0.29 10.73 -12.00
N LYS A 135 -0.82 10.07 -12.36
CA LYS A 135 -1.90 10.63 -13.20
C LYS A 135 -3.26 10.40 -12.56
N PRO A 136 -4.29 11.19 -12.93
CA PRO A 136 -5.64 11.01 -12.41
C PRO A 136 -6.15 9.57 -12.62
N ILE A 137 -6.79 9.01 -11.59
CA ILE A 137 -7.28 7.62 -11.57
C ILE A 137 -8.22 7.35 -12.74
N LYS A 138 -9.08 8.30 -13.10
CA LYS A 138 -10.02 8.15 -14.21
C LYS A 138 -9.35 8.14 -15.59
N GLU A 139 -8.14 8.71 -15.69
CA GLU A 139 -7.31 8.65 -16.90
C GLU A 139 -6.61 7.30 -16.98
N LEU A 140 -6.01 6.85 -15.87
CA LEU A 140 -5.32 5.56 -15.78
C LEU A 140 -6.28 4.38 -15.91
N PHE A 141 -7.44 4.46 -15.27
CA PHE A 141 -8.39 3.36 -15.18
C PHE A 141 -9.75 3.83 -15.72
N PRO A 142 -9.91 3.95 -17.04
CA PRO A 142 -11.14 4.51 -17.63
C PRO A 142 -12.38 3.64 -17.37
N SER A 143 -12.18 2.35 -17.09
CA SER A 143 -13.26 1.43 -16.77
C SER A 143 -13.60 1.45 -15.29
N GLU A 144 -14.89 1.52 -14.96
CA GLU A 144 -15.39 1.26 -13.62
C GLU A 144 -15.38 -0.26 -13.33
N CYS A 145 -15.04 -0.65 -12.10
CA CYS A 145 -15.03 -2.05 -11.70
C CYS A 145 -16.47 -2.59 -11.61
N PHE A 146 -16.87 -3.43 -12.58
CA PHE A 146 -18.16 -4.12 -12.55
C PHE A 146 -18.04 -5.63 -12.38
N GLY A 147 -18.90 -6.24 -11.57
CA GLY A 147 -19.05 -7.69 -11.46
C GLY A 147 -17.94 -8.39 -10.67
N ARG A 148 -17.78 -9.71 -10.88
CA ARG A 148 -16.88 -10.57 -10.08
C ARG A 148 -15.42 -10.63 -10.55
N ARG A 149 -15.12 -10.13 -11.77
CA ARG A 149 -13.80 -10.33 -12.43
C ARG A 149 -12.87 -9.13 -12.32
N ASN A 150 -13.37 -8.00 -11.83
CA ASN A 150 -12.64 -6.75 -11.73
C ASN A 150 -12.24 -6.54 -10.27
N VAL A 151 -11.12 -7.17 -9.89
CA VAL A 151 -10.53 -7.10 -8.56
C VAL A 151 -9.26 -6.26 -8.62
N LEU A 152 -8.94 -5.65 -7.50
CA LEU A 152 -7.68 -4.93 -7.30
C LEU A 152 -6.83 -5.68 -6.29
N ARG A 153 -5.52 -5.65 -6.47
CA ARG A 153 -4.58 -6.30 -5.57
C ARG A 153 -3.59 -5.29 -5.04
N VAL A 154 -3.39 -5.27 -3.73
CA VAL A 154 -2.35 -4.51 -3.07
C VAL A 154 -1.32 -5.51 -2.54
N ILE A 155 -0.07 -5.36 -2.94
CA ILE A 155 1.01 -6.31 -2.65
C ILE A 155 1.97 -5.67 -1.65
N GLY A 156 2.31 -6.40 -0.60
CA GLY A 156 3.26 -5.88 0.39
C GLY A 156 3.59 -6.84 1.51
N THR A 157 4.29 -6.32 2.52
CA THR A 157 4.63 -7.06 3.73
C THR A 157 3.41 -7.15 4.62
N VAL A 158 3.22 -8.31 5.27
CA VAL A 158 2.08 -8.57 6.15
C VAL A 158 2.45 -8.29 7.59
N HIS A 159 1.55 -7.58 8.28
CA HIS A 159 1.63 -7.36 9.71
C HIS A 159 1.59 -8.70 10.46
N GLU A 160 2.22 -8.80 11.63
CA GLU A 160 2.34 -10.03 12.43
C GLU A 160 1.00 -10.76 12.69
N SER A 161 -0.11 -10.03 12.70
CA SER A 161 -1.48 -10.58 12.81
C SER A 161 -1.92 -11.48 11.63
N GLY A 162 -1.27 -11.36 10.46
CA GLY A 162 -1.72 -11.99 9.22
C GLY A 162 -2.90 -11.30 8.50
N GLU A 163 -3.54 -10.32 9.13
CA GLU A 163 -4.82 -9.75 8.67
C GLU A 163 -4.73 -8.30 8.18
N ALA A 164 -3.52 -7.70 8.18
CA ALA A 164 -3.26 -6.36 7.70
C ALA A 164 -1.94 -6.31 6.94
N LEU A 165 -1.79 -5.32 6.07
CA LEU A 165 -0.49 -4.97 5.50
C LEU A 165 0.29 -4.15 6.53
N GLU A 166 1.61 -4.27 6.49
CA GLU A 166 2.55 -3.41 7.22
C GLU A 166 3.14 -2.36 6.29
N SER A 167 3.43 -2.73 5.04
CA SER A 167 3.95 -1.85 3.99
C SER A 167 3.43 -2.27 2.62
N ILE A 168 3.55 -1.39 1.62
CA ILE A 168 3.15 -1.67 0.24
C ILE A 168 4.39 -1.67 -0.65
N VAL A 169 4.51 -2.71 -1.46
CA VAL A 169 5.59 -2.86 -2.44
C VAL A 169 5.07 -2.59 -3.85
N ASP A 170 3.86 -3.02 -4.16
CA ASP A 170 3.27 -2.82 -5.49
C ASP A 170 1.74 -2.92 -5.46
N SER A 171 1.09 -2.60 -6.57
CA SER A 171 -0.35 -2.79 -6.75
C SER A 171 -0.69 -3.22 -8.17
N VAL A 172 -1.73 -4.04 -8.30
CA VAL A 172 -2.25 -4.50 -9.59
C VAL A 172 -3.72 -4.10 -9.68
N ILE A 173 -3.99 -3.12 -10.54
CA ILE A 173 -5.30 -2.48 -10.68
C ILE A 173 -5.61 -2.36 -12.18
N PHE A 174 -6.87 -2.58 -12.55
CA PHE A 174 -7.31 -2.51 -13.95
C PHE A 174 -8.56 -1.65 -14.15
N CYS A 175 -9.16 -1.18 -13.06
CA CYS A 175 -10.41 -0.43 -13.06
C CYS A 175 -10.47 0.47 -11.82
N HIS A 176 -11.33 1.48 -11.84
CA HIS A 176 -11.58 2.34 -10.68
C HIS A 176 -12.91 2.02 -10.00
N CYS A 177 -13.00 2.37 -8.72
CA CYS A 177 -14.19 2.20 -7.91
C CYS A 177 -14.91 3.54 -7.73
N LYS A 178 -16.15 3.66 -8.21
CA LYS A 178 -16.91 4.91 -8.08
C LYS A 178 -17.32 5.22 -6.65
N SER A 179 -17.63 4.19 -5.87
CA SER A 179 -18.08 4.29 -4.48
C SER A 179 -16.93 4.48 -3.49
N GLU A 180 -15.68 4.22 -3.90
CA GLU A 180 -14.52 4.06 -3.02
C GLU A 180 -14.75 3.08 -1.86
N THR A 181 -15.76 2.21 -1.98
CA THR A 181 -16.05 1.17 -1.00
C THR A 181 -15.52 -0.15 -1.50
N PHE A 182 -14.67 -0.75 -0.68
CA PHE A 182 -13.97 -1.98 -0.98
C PHE A 182 -14.31 -3.04 0.05
N THR A 183 -14.32 -4.28 -0.40
CA THR A 183 -14.33 -5.46 0.47
C THR A 183 -13.14 -6.33 0.11
N ARG A 184 -12.33 -6.68 1.12
CA ARG A 184 -11.28 -7.68 0.95
C ARG A 184 -11.89 -9.07 0.75
N ILE A 185 -11.44 -9.77 -0.29
CA ILE A 185 -11.94 -11.10 -0.66
C ILE A 185 -10.91 -12.22 -0.52
N ALA A 186 -9.61 -11.90 -0.53
CA ALA A 186 -8.55 -12.91 -0.41
C ALA A 186 -7.22 -12.29 0.04
N ILE A 187 -6.42 -13.10 0.72
CA ILE A 187 -5.00 -12.84 1.01
C ILE A 187 -4.22 -14.04 0.51
N GLU A 188 -3.27 -13.82 -0.41
CA GLU A 188 -2.52 -14.89 -1.07
C GLU A 188 -1.01 -14.60 -0.97
N PRO A 189 -0.15 -15.60 -0.74
CA PRO A 189 1.30 -15.41 -0.89
C PRO A 189 1.65 -14.89 -2.30
N TRP A 190 2.52 -13.89 -2.37
CA TRP A 190 3.00 -13.31 -3.62
C TRP A 190 4.51 -13.52 -3.77
N PRO A 191 4.94 -14.71 -4.22
CA PRO A 191 6.35 -15.12 -4.19
C PRO A 191 7.26 -14.26 -5.07
N GLY A 192 6.72 -13.59 -6.09
CA GLY A 192 7.51 -12.73 -6.99
C GLY A 192 8.14 -11.52 -6.30
N LEU A 193 7.54 -11.03 -5.21
CA LEU A 193 8.03 -9.86 -4.45
C LEU A 193 8.28 -10.18 -2.98
N GLY A 194 8.19 -11.47 -2.58
CA GLY A 194 8.44 -11.88 -1.19
C GLY A 194 7.43 -11.33 -0.19
N GLY A 195 6.17 -11.15 -0.59
CA GLY A 195 5.10 -10.58 0.25
C GLY A 195 3.77 -11.30 0.09
N TYR A 196 2.67 -10.61 0.37
CA TYR A 196 1.32 -11.11 0.16
C TYR A 196 0.49 -10.15 -0.68
N SER A 197 -0.43 -10.70 -1.46
CA SER A 197 -1.42 -10.01 -2.27
C SER A 197 -2.74 -9.94 -1.52
N PHE A 198 -3.15 -8.74 -1.13
CA PHE A 198 -4.47 -8.46 -0.57
C PHE A 198 -5.39 -8.09 -1.72
N THR A 199 -6.37 -8.96 -1.99
CA THR A 199 -7.30 -8.79 -3.10
C THR A 199 -8.59 -8.16 -2.59
N TYR A 200 -9.01 -7.08 -3.24
CA TYR A 200 -10.24 -6.37 -2.93
C TYR A 200 -11.16 -6.29 -4.13
N LYS A 201 -12.44 -6.10 -3.83
CA LYS A 201 -13.51 -5.91 -4.79
C LYS A 201 -14.32 -4.66 -4.43
N CYS A 202 -14.77 -3.95 -5.45
CA CYS A 202 -15.72 -2.86 -5.30
C CYS A 202 -17.09 -3.33 -4.82
N LEU A 203 -17.69 -2.55 -3.94
CA LEU A 203 -19.08 -2.65 -3.50
C LEU A 203 -19.99 -1.65 -4.23
#